data_AF-A0A5D0R7M7-F1
#
_entry.id   AF-A0A5D0R7M7-F1
#
_cell.length_a   1.000
_cell.length_b   1.000
_cell.length_c   1.000
_cell.angle_alpha   90.00
_cell.angle_beta   90.00
_cell.angle_gamma   90.00
#
_symmetry.space_group_name_H-M   'P 1'
#
loop_
_entity.id
_entity.type
_entity.pdbx_description
1 polymer ?
#
loop_
_entity_poly.entity_id
_entity_poly.type
_entity_poly.pdbx_seq_one_letter_code
_entity_poly.pdbx_strand_id
1 'polypeptide(L)' 'MEKIWIITIAITIFLIINFLYYKSLNGYVKKQFGEKMWKTWTSKLYFWQSSLYTSAAITVLIIFLLKWVNILNF' A
#
# COMPACT_ATOMS: atom_id res chain seq x y z
N MET A 1 4.30 -23.62 -5.59
CA MET A 1 4.52 -22.50 -6.55
C MET A 1 5.98 -22.12 -6.49
N GLU A 2 6.63 -21.87 -7.63
CA GLU A 2 8.01 -21.34 -7.59
C GLU A 2 8.03 -20.05 -6.76
N LYS A 3 9.11 -19.82 -6.00
CA LYS A 3 9.27 -18.62 -5.15
C LYS A 3 8.96 -17.31 -5.91
N ILE A 4 9.23 -17.31 -7.22
CA ILE A 4 8.93 -16.22 -8.15
C ILE A 4 7.45 -15.84 -8.12
N TRP A 5 6.53 -16.80 -8.14
CA TRP A 5 5.09 -16.54 -8.14
C TRP A 5 4.60 -15.86 -6.85
N ILE A 6 5.15 -16.27 -5.69
CA ILE A 6 4.81 -15.67 -4.40
C ILE A 6 5.25 -14.20 -4.36
N ILE A 7 6.45 -13.92 -4.88
CA ILE A 7 6.98 -12.56 -4.97
C ILE A 7 6.12 -11.70 -5.92
N THR A 8 5.76 -12.24 -7.08
CA THR A 8 4.89 -11.53 -8.03
C THR A 8 3.53 -11.19 -7.40
N ILE A 9 2.90 -12.14 -6.72
CA ILE A 9 1.62 -11.92 -6.02
C ILE A 9 1.76 -10.83 -4.95
N ALA A 10 2.82 -10.87 -4.15
CA ALA A 10 3.10 -9.87 -3.12
C ALA A 10 3.25 -8.46 -3.71
N ILE A 11 4.00 -8.32 -4.80
CA ILE A 11 4.19 -7.04 -5.50
C ILE A 11 2.87 -6.54 -6.08
N THR A 12 2.08 -7.42 -6.70
CA THR A 12 0.76 -7.05 -7.23
C THR A 12 -0.18 -6.55 -6.14
N ILE A 13 -0.27 -7.25 -5.01
CA ILE A 13 -1.09 -6.85 -3.86
C ILE A 13 -0.63 -5.49 -3.33
N PHE A 14 0.68 -5.30 -3.15
CA PHE A 14 1.26 -4.06 -2.69
C PHE A 14 0.91 -2.87 -3.59
N LEU A 15 1.06 -3.04 -4.91
CA LEU A 15 0.74 -1.99 -5.89
C LEU A 15 -0.75 -1.63 -5.87
N ILE A 16 -1.64 -2.63 -5.76
CA ILE A 16 -3.09 -2.40 -5.69
C ILE A 16 -3.44 -1.62 -4.41
N ILE A 17 -2.91 -2.03 -3.26
CA ILE A 17 -3.17 -1.34 -1.98
C ILE A 17 -2.62 0.08 -2.02
N ASN A 18 -1.40 0.27 -2.53
CA ASN A 18 -0.80 1.59 -2.62
C ASN A 18 -1.62 2.51 -3.52
N PHE A 19 -2.10 2.01 -4.65
CA PHE A 19 -2.99 2.76 -5.53
C PHE A 19 -4.32 3.12 -4.85
N LEU A 20 -4.93 2.19 -4.13
CA LEU A 20 -6.16 2.45 -3.35
C LEU A 20 -5.92 3.48 -2.24
N TYR A 21 -4.81 3.35 -1.52
CA TYR A 21 -4.40 4.29 -0.47
C TYR A 21 -4.20 5.69 -1.08
N TYR A 22 -3.45 5.79 -2.17
CA TYR A 22 -3.24 7.05 -2.89
C TYR A 22 -4.57 7.67 -3.31
N LYS A 23 -5.45 6.91 -3.96
CA LYS A 23 -6.74 7.43 -4.44
C LYS A 23 -7.64 7.92 -3.30
N SER A 24 -7.76 7.14 -2.23
CA SER A 24 -8.59 7.46 -1.07
C SER A 24 -8.04 8.67 -0.30
N LEU A 25 -6.76 8.60 0.06
CA LEU A 25 -6.13 9.59 0.92
C LEU A 25 -5.85 10.90 0.19
N ASN A 26 -5.55 10.88 -1.11
CA ASN A 26 -5.38 12.12 -1.89
C ASN A 26 -6.69 12.92 -1.97
N GLY A 27 -7.84 12.23 -2.12
CA GLY A 27 -9.15 12.88 -2.09
C GLY A 27 -9.44 13.51 -0.72
N TYR A 28 -9.19 12.76 0.36
CA TYR A 28 -9.36 13.24 1.73
C TYR A 28 -8.45 14.42 2.06
N VAL A 29 -7.16 14.31 1.74
CA VAL A 29 -6.14 15.34 1.97
C VAL A 29 -6.48 16.63 1.24
N LYS A 30 -6.86 16.54 -0.04
CA LYS A 30 -7.26 17.73 -0.82
C LYS A 30 -8.48 18.42 -0.21
N LYS A 31 -9.44 17.66 0.31
CA LYS A 31 -10.64 18.19 0.96
C LYS A 31 -10.34 18.86 2.31
N GLN A 32 -9.45 18.27 3.11
CA GLN A 32 -9.20 18.72 4.48
C GLN A 32 -8.10 19.80 4.60
N PHE A 33 -7.02 19.67 3.83
CA PHE A 33 -5.84 20.54 3.93
C PHE A 33 -5.66 21.47 2.72
N GLY A 34 -6.52 21.33 1.70
CA GLY A 34 -6.43 22.08 0.45
C GLY A 34 -5.16 21.76 -0.35
N GLU A 35 -4.89 22.54 -1.38
CA GLU A 35 -3.69 22.36 -2.22
C GLU A 35 -2.37 22.67 -1.50
N LYS A 36 -2.43 23.34 -0.33
CA LYS A 36 -1.25 23.70 0.47
C LYS A 36 -0.44 22.48 0.93
N MET A 37 -1.08 21.34 1.20
CA MET A 37 -0.38 20.12 1.61
C MET A 37 0.56 19.57 0.51
N TRP A 38 0.24 19.80 -0.76
CA TRP A 38 1.10 19.40 -1.88
C TRP A 38 2.18 20.43 -2.20
N LYS A 39 2.21 21.60 -1.54
CA LYS A 39 3.24 22.63 -1.78
C LYS A 39 4.55 22.29 -1.07
N THR A 40 4.50 21.68 0.11
CA THR A 40 5.69 21.37 0.90
C THR A 40 6.22 19.98 0.55
N TRP A 41 7.52 19.89 0.26
CA TRP A 41 8.17 18.60 -0.03
C TRP A 41 8.09 17.62 1.15
N THR A 42 8.23 18.15 2.37
CA THR A 42 8.09 17.39 3.62
C THR A 42 6.72 16.71 3.74
N SER A 43 5.63 17.44 3.48
CA SER A 43 4.27 16.87 3.53
C SER A 43 4.05 15.80 2.47
N LYS A 44 4.62 15.99 1.26
CA LYS A 44 4.63 14.96 0.21
C LYS A 44 5.38 13.71 0.66
N LEU A 45 6.55 13.85 1.27
CA LEU A 45 7.32 12.72 1.78
C LEU A 45 6.55 11.95 2.85
N TYR A 46 6.02 12.64 3.86
CA TYR A 46 5.24 11.99 4.91
C TYR A 46 4.02 11.25 4.36
N PHE A 47 3.35 11.83 3.36
CA PHE A 47 2.26 11.17 2.65
C PHE A 47 2.73 9.87 1.97
N TRP A 48 3.80 9.93 1.19
CA TRP A 48 4.34 8.74 0.52
C TRP A 48 4.89 7.69 1.50
N GLN A 49 5.56 8.13 2.57
CA GLN A 49 6.05 7.25 3.63
C GLN A 49 4.88 6.52 4.31
N SER A 50 3.81 7.24 4.66
CA SER A 50 2.61 6.63 5.23
C SER A 50 1.94 5.64 4.27
N SER A 51 1.92 5.96 2.97
CA SER A 51 1.40 5.07 1.93
C SER A 51 2.19 3.78 1.84
N LEU A 52 3.53 3.87 1.82
CA LEU A 52 4.42 2.72 1.74
C LEU A 52 4.29 1.83 2.98
N TYR A 53 4.31 2.39 4.18
CA TYR A 53 4.18 1.61 5.42
C TYR A 53 2.81 0.93 5.55
N THR A 54 1.74 1.67 5.27
CA THR A 54 0.38 1.10 5.35
C THR A 54 0.20 0.00 4.30
N SER A 55 0.68 0.24 3.08
CA SER A 55 0.60 -0.76 2.00
C SER A 55 1.43 -2.01 2.32
N ALA A 56 2.62 -1.85 2.90
CA ALA A 56 3.46 -2.97 3.32
C ALA A 56 2.79 -3.79 4.43
N ALA A 57 2.25 -3.13 5.46
CA ALA A 57 1.57 -3.79 6.57
C ALA A 57 0.35 -4.60 6.09
N ILE A 58 -0.50 -4.00 5.24
CA ILE A 58 -1.67 -4.68 4.67
C ILE A 58 -1.24 -5.83 3.76
N THR A 59 -0.19 -5.65 2.94
CA THR A 59 0.33 -6.71 2.07
C THR A 59 0.79 -7.92 2.88
N VAL A 60 1.56 -7.68 3.96
CA VAL A 60 2.00 -8.74 4.87
C VAL A 60 0.79 -9.45 5.48
N LEU A 61 -0.20 -8.72 5.98
CA LEU A 61 -1.44 -9.32 6.52
C LEU A 61 -2.15 -10.20 5.50
N ILE A 62 -2.32 -9.75 4.26
CA ILE A 62 -2.97 -10.52 3.21
C ILE A 62 -2.17 -11.79 2.88
N ILE A 63 -0.85 -11.69 2.75
CA ILE A 63 0.00 -12.85 2.47
C ILE A 63 -0.11 -13.89 3.60
N PHE A 64 -0.14 -13.44 4.86
CA PHE A 64 -0.35 -14.32 6.01
C PHE A 64 -1.73 -14.98 6.00
N LEU A 65 -2.79 -14.24 5.63
CA LEU A 65 -4.14 -14.80 5.47
C LEU A 65 -4.21 -15.83 4.33
N LEU A 66 -3.58 -15.55 3.19
CA LEU A 66 -3.50 -16.49 2.07
C LEU A 66 -2.75 -17.77 2.47
N LYS A 67 -1.73 -17.66 3.31
CA LYS A 67 -1.07 -18.82 3.91
C LYS A 67 -2.00 -19.57 4.87
N TRP A 68 -2.72 -18.86 5.73
CA TRP A 68 -3.66 -19.47 6.68
C TRP A 68 -4.76 -20.29 6.01
N VAL A 69 -5.25 -19.85 4.84
CA VAL A 69 -6.29 -20.54 4.06
C VAL A 69 -5.69 -21.60 3.10
N ASN A 70 -4.40 -21.94 3.24
CA ASN A 70 -3.66 -22.90 2.40
C ASN A 70 -3.63 -22.54 0.89
N ILE A 71 -3.81 -21.27 0.54
CA ILE A 71 -3.68 -20.77 -0.84
C ILE A 71 -2.19 -20.60 -1.19
N LEU A 72 -1.41 -20.02 -0.26
CA LEU A 72 0.04 -19.88 -0.38
C LEU A 72 0.74 -20.83 0.59
N ASN A 73 1.51 -21.79 0.06
CA ASN A 73 2.32 -22.69 0.88
C ASN A 73 3.80 -22.29 0.82
N PHE A 74 4.28 -21.68 1.90
CA PHE A 74 5.69 -21.32 2.15
C PHE A 74 6.01 -21.31 3.64
#